data_AF-A0A1A7WZU7-F1
#
_entry.id   AF-A0A1A7WZU7-F1
#
_cell.length_a   1.000
_cell.length_b   1.000
_cell.length_c   1.000
_cell.angle_alpha   90.00
_cell.angle_beta   90.00
_cell.angle_gamma   90.00
#
_symmetry.space_group_name_H-M   'P 1'
#
loop_
_entity.id
_entity.type
_entity.pdbx_description
1 polymer ?
#
loop_
_entity_poly.entity_id
_entity_poly.type
_entity_poly.pdbx_seq_one_letter_code
_entity_poly.pdbx_strand_id
1 'polypeptide(L)'
;GMKQIPVKWTAPEALFYGRYTTQSDVWSFGVLLWETFTMGMTPYTSMNNQQTRDEVEKGYRMPAPQGCPVEISRIMNNCWQYEPQNRPTFKKVRAELCAIYNKIT
;
A
#
# COMPACT_ATOMS: atom_id res chain seq x y z
N GLY A 1 7.19 -11.11 24.38
CA GLY A 1 5.88 -10.53 24.04
C GLY A 1 5.91 -10.12 22.59
N MET A 2 4.89 -10.44 21.80
CA MET A 2 4.84 -10.07 20.38
C MET A 2 5.00 -8.55 20.25
N LYS A 3 6.06 -8.10 19.56
CA LYS A 3 6.22 -6.70 19.14
C LYS A 3 4.93 -6.26 18.45
N GLN A 4 4.39 -5.10 18.79
CA GLN A 4 3.18 -4.60 18.15
C GLN A 4 3.43 -4.43 16.64
N ILE A 5 2.74 -5.21 15.83
CA ILE A 5 2.83 -5.15 14.36
C ILE A 5 1.99 -3.95 13.88
N PRO A 6 2.52 -3.08 13.00
CA PRO A 6 1.80 -1.92 12.47
C PRO A 6 0.74 -2.37 11.45
N VAL A 7 -0.43 -2.78 11.94
CA VAL A 7 -1.43 -3.51 11.16
C VAL A 7 -1.80 -2.85 9.83
N LYS A 8 -2.03 -1.54 9.83
CA LYS A 8 -2.50 -0.79 8.66
C LYS A 8 -1.48 -0.70 7.52
N TRP A 9 -0.20 -0.92 7.81
CA TRP A 9 0.88 -0.93 6.80
C TRP A 9 1.26 -2.34 6.39
N THR A 10 0.89 -3.36 7.18
CA THR A 10 1.40 -4.71 7.01
C THR A 10 0.60 -5.45 5.95
N ALA A 11 1.28 -6.12 5.03
CA ALA A 11 0.66 -6.93 3.99
C ALA A 11 -0.12 -8.13 4.58
N PRO A 12 -1.16 -8.65 3.89
CA PRO A 12 -1.97 -9.76 4.39
C PRO A 12 -1.14 -10.99 4.77
N GLU A 13 -0.18 -11.39 3.93
CA GLU A 13 0.65 -12.56 4.17
C GLU A 13 1.61 -12.41 5.37
N ALA A 14 2.03 -11.17 5.65
CA ALA A 14 2.85 -10.84 6.81
C ALA A 14 1.98 -10.80 8.09
N LEU A 15 0.74 -10.31 8.00
CA LEU A 15 -0.21 -10.28 9.11
C LEU A 15 -0.69 -11.67 9.53
N PHE A 16 -1.09 -12.51 8.58
CA PHE A 16 -1.71 -13.80 8.87
C PHE A 16 -0.70 -14.93 9.06
N TYR A 17 0.42 -14.89 8.33
CA TYR A 17 1.38 -15.99 8.30
C TYR A 17 2.79 -15.60 8.74
N GLY A 18 3.01 -14.34 9.13
CA GLY A 18 4.34 -13.86 9.52
C GLY A 18 5.37 -13.90 8.38
N ARG A 19 4.92 -13.89 7.11
CA ARG A 19 5.79 -13.96 5.94
C ARG A 19 6.22 -12.56 5.48
N TYR A 20 7.38 -12.13 5.94
CA TYR A 20 7.98 -10.86 5.55
C TYR A 20 8.90 -11.05 4.34
N THR A 21 8.66 -10.29 3.28
CA THR A 21 9.40 -10.35 2.02
C THR A 21 9.51 -8.97 1.39
N THR A 22 10.32 -8.83 0.35
CA THR A 22 10.32 -7.58 -0.45
C THR A 22 8.93 -7.23 -0.99
N GLN A 23 8.08 -8.22 -1.30
CA GLN A 23 6.72 -7.97 -1.78
C GLN A 23 5.78 -7.48 -0.65
N SER A 24 6.03 -7.85 0.61
CA SER A 24 5.31 -7.26 1.75
C SER A 24 5.74 -5.80 1.98
N ASP A 25 6.98 -5.46 1.66
CA ASP A 25 7.46 -4.07 1.72
C ASP A 25 6.85 -3.23 0.59
N VAL A 26 6.63 -3.80 -0.61
CA VAL A 26 5.92 -3.12 -1.71
C VAL A 26 4.50 -2.73 -1.30
N TRP A 27 3.80 -3.60 -0.57
CA TRP A 27 2.48 -3.27 -0.01
C TRP A 27 2.56 -2.07 0.94
N SER A 28 3.50 -2.12 1.89
CA SER A 28 3.74 -1.03 2.86
C SER A 28 4.06 0.28 2.15
N PHE A 29 4.82 0.23 1.06
CA PHE A 29 5.13 1.39 0.23
C PHE A 29 3.88 1.97 -0.47
N GLY A 30 2.95 1.13 -0.91
CA GLY A 30 1.65 1.59 -1.41
C GLY A 30 0.88 2.40 -0.35
N VAL A 31 0.91 1.95 0.91
CA VAL A 31 0.31 2.69 2.03
C VAL A 31 1.02 4.03 2.26
N LEU A 32 2.36 4.04 2.23
CA LEU A 32 3.15 5.27 2.33
C LEU A 32 2.85 6.28 1.22
N LEU A 33 2.66 5.81 -0.02
CA LEU A 33 2.23 6.68 -1.12
C LEU A 33 0.86 7.30 -0.81
N TRP A 34 -0.10 6.51 -0.30
CA TRP A 34 -1.40 7.03 0.10
C TRP A 34 -1.28 8.11 1.18
N GLU A 35 -0.45 7.89 2.20
CA GLU A 35 -0.16 8.90 3.24
C GLU A 35 0.44 10.17 2.65
N THR A 36 1.39 10.03 1.72
CA THR A 36 2.04 11.17 1.07
C THR A 36 1.02 12.05 0.34
N PHE A 37 0.11 11.43 -0.43
CA PHE A 37 -0.90 12.15 -1.20
C PHE A 37 -2.10 12.62 -0.38
N THR A 38 -2.22 12.19 0.87
CA THR A 38 -3.19 12.72 1.84
C THR A 38 -2.58 13.73 2.81
N MET A 39 -1.30 14.11 2.63
CA MET A 39 -0.57 14.99 3.53
C MET A 39 -0.48 14.44 4.97
N GLY A 40 -0.28 13.13 5.10
CA GLY A 40 -0.02 12.45 6.37
C GLY A 40 -1.26 12.02 7.14
N MET A 41 -2.40 11.82 6.46
CA MET A 41 -3.56 11.21 7.12
C MET A 41 -3.26 9.77 7.53
N THR A 42 -3.87 9.32 8.63
CA THR A 42 -3.80 7.92 9.06
C THR A 42 -4.46 7.00 8.02
N PRO A 43 -3.78 5.95 7.53
CA PRO A 43 -4.39 4.98 6.62
C PRO A 43 -5.66 4.35 7.19
N TYR A 44 -6.60 3.97 6.33
CA TYR A 44 -7.89 3.38 6.73
C TYR A 44 -8.56 4.20 7.85
N THR A 45 -8.77 5.50 7.60
CA THR A 45 -9.09 6.56 8.59
C THR A 45 -10.26 6.23 9.52
N SER A 46 -11.24 5.45 9.07
CA SER A 46 -12.44 5.07 9.83
C SER A 46 -12.41 3.66 10.41
N MET A 47 -11.29 2.94 10.26
CA MET A 47 -11.18 1.53 10.66
C MET A 47 -10.16 1.36 11.79
N ASN A 48 -10.51 0.56 12.78
CA ASN A 48 -9.55 0.02 13.73
C ASN A 48 -8.72 -1.12 13.09
N ASN A 49 -7.74 -1.65 13.81
CA ASN A 49 -6.86 -2.70 13.29
C ASN A 49 -7.60 -3.98 12.89
N GLN A 50 -8.63 -4.41 13.64
CA GLN A 50 -9.39 -5.60 13.30
C GLN A 50 -10.23 -5.38 12.03
N GLN A 51 -10.96 -4.26 11.97
CA GLN A 51 -11.74 -3.88 10.80
C GLN A 51 -10.86 -3.75 9.55
N THR A 52 -9.67 -3.15 9.68
CA THR A 52 -8.73 -3.02 8.57
C THR A 52 -8.34 -4.39 8.01
N ARG A 53 -8.01 -5.36 8.89
CA ARG A 53 -7.67 -6.74 8.47
C ARG A 53 -8.84 -7.39 7.73
N ASP A 54 -10.03 -7.31 8.30
CA ASP A 54 -11.21 -7.98 7.77
C ASP A 54 -11.62 -7.41 6.41
N GLU A 55 -11.56 -6.09 6.23
CA GLU A 55 -11.90 -5.45 4.95
C GLU A 55 -10.83 -5.70 3.88
N VAL A 56 -9.55 -5.66 4.24
CA VAL A 56 -8.46 -6.00 3.31
C VAL A 56 -8.58 -7.44 2.80
N GLU A 57 -8.97 -8.38 3.67
CA GLU A 57 -9.22 -9.77 3.32
C GLU A 57 -10.40 -9.92 2.36
N LYS A 58 -11.46 -9.11 2.51
CA LYS A 58 -12.60 -9.05 1.58
C LYS A 58 -12.28 -8.39 0.23
N GLY A 59 -11.05 -7.89 0.06
CA GLY A 59 -10.61 -7.22 -1.16
C GLY A 59 -10.77 -5.70 -1.16
N TYR A 60 -11.21 -5.08 -0.06
CA TYR A 60 -11.25 -3.63 0.04
C TYR A 60 -9.85 -3.03 -0.05
N ARG A 61 -9.71 -1.91 -0.78
CA ARG A 61 -8.51 -1.07 -0.83
C ARG A 61 -8.89 0.38 -0.63
N MET A 62 -7.97 1.17 -0.07
CA MET A 62 -8.22 2.60 0.16
C MET A 62 -8.50 3.31 -1.16
N PRO A 63 -9.51 4.21 -1.21
CA PRO A 63 -9.75 5.02 -2.39
C PRO A 63 -8.56 5.96 -2.64
N ALA A 64 -8.42 6.38 -3.90
CA ALA A 64 -7.46 7.40 -4.27
C ALA A 64 -7.73 8.70 -3.49
N PRO A 65 -6.70 9.36 -2.92
CA PRO A 65 -6.86 10.67 -2.29
C PRO A 65 -7.41 11.71 -3.27
N GLN A 66 -8.12 12.72 -2.76
CA GLN A 66 -8.63 13.80 -3.58
C GLN A 66 -7.48 14.53 -4.30
N GLY A 67 -7.60 14.71 -5.62
CA GLY A 67 -6.56 15.35 -6.43
C GLY A 67 -5.32 14.48 -6.68
N CYS A 68 -5.30 13.22 -6.24
CA CYS A 68 -4.22 12.29 -6.54
C CYS A 68 -4.19 11.97 -8.04
N PRO A 69 -3.03 12.11 -8.73
CA PRO A 69 -2.91 11.73 -10.14
C PRO A 69 -3.26 10.25 -10.37
N VAL A 70 -3.95 9.97 -11.48
CA VAL A 70 -4.44 8.62 -11.82
C VAL A 70 -3.29 7.61 -11.90
N GLU A 71 -2.12 8.04 -12.40
CA GLU A 71 -0.93 7.19 -12.48
C GLU A 71 -0.42 6.76 -11.11
N ILE A 72 -0.49 7.64 -10.11
CA ILE A 72 -0.10 7.33 -8.74
C ILE A 72 -1.12 6.38 -8.12
N SER A 73 -2.42 6.66 -8.27
CA SER A 73 -3.47 5.75 -7.78
C SER A 73 -3.32 4.34 -8.36
N ARG A 74 -2.96 4.24 -9.64
CA ARG A 74 -2.67 2.95 -10.29
C ARG A 74 -1.46 2.26 -9.65
N ILE A 75 -0.38 2.98 -9.35
CA ILE A 75 0.77 2.42 -8.63
C ILE A 75 0.34 1.89 -7.26
N MET A 76 -0.43 2.67 -6.49
CA MET A 76 -0.94 2.25 -5.18
C MET A 76 -1.75 0.95 -5.28
N ASN A 77 -2.72 0.88 -6.20
CA ASN A 77 -3.55 -0.30 -6.43
C ASN A 77 -2.75 -1.54 -6.87
N ASN A 78 -1.68 -1.34 -7.67
CA ASN A 78 -0.77 -2.42 -8.04
C ASN A 78 0.08 -2.90 -6.85
N CYS A 79 0.49 -2.00 -5.96
CA CYS A 79 1.17 -2.38 -4.72
C CYS A 79 0.27 -3.19 -3.78
N TRP A 80 -1.05 -3.00 -3.83
CA TRP A 80 -2.02 -3.68 -2.97
C TRP A 80 -2.70 -4.91 -3.60
N GLN A 81 -2.09 -5.54 -4.60
CA GLN A 81 -2.56 -6.86 -5.03
C GLN A 81 -2.48 -7.85 -3.86
N TYR A 82 -3.54 -8.64 -3.67
CA TYR A 82 -3.62 -9.59 -2.55
C TYR A 82 -2.47 -10.60 -2.63
N GLU A 83 -2.37 -11.27 -3.76
CA GLU A 83 -1.28 -12.19 -4.10
C GLU A 83 0.07 -11.47 -4.25
N PRO A 84 1.09 -11.78 -3.42
CA PRO A 84 2.37 -11.08 -3.44
C PRO A 84 3.07 -11.08 -4.80
N GLN A 85 2.97 -12.16 -5.57
CA GLN A 85 3.56 -12.31 -6.91
C GLN A 85 2.94 -11.37 -7.96
N ASN A 86 1.72 -10.87 -7.73
CA ASN A 86 1.06 -9.93 -8.63
C ASN A 86 1.46 -8.47 -8.37
N ARG A 87 2.13 -8.21 -7.25
CA ARG A 87 2.64 -6.87 -6.91
C ARG A 87 3.87 -6.54 -7.77
N PRO A 88 4.07 -5.27 -8.16
CA PRO A 88 5.26 -4.87 -8.91
C PRO A 88 6.51 -5.01 -8.03
N THR A 89 7.67 -5.18 -8.64
CA THR A 89 8.95 -5.04 -7.92
C THR A 89 9.24 -3.56 -7.66
N PHE A 90 10.04 -3.24 -6.65
CA PHE A 90 10.51 -1.86 -6.44
C PHE A 90 11.23 -1.28 -7.66
N LYS A 91 11.93 -2.10 -8.46
CA LYS A 91 12.54 -1.65 -9.73
C LYS A 91 11.47 -1.09 -10.68
N LYS A 92 10.32 -1.76 -10.80
CA LYS A 92 9.19 -1.30 -11.62
C LYS A 92 8.53 -0.07 -11.02
N VAL A 93 8.24 -0.07 -9.71
CA VAL A 93 7.64 1.08 -9.00
C VAL A 93 8.50 2.33 -9.19
N ARG A 94 9.82 2.24 -8.97
CA ARG A 94 10.76 3.34 -9.18
C ARG A 94 10.74 3.84 -10.62
N ALA A 95 10.76 2.94 -11.60
CA ALA A 95 10.73 3.33 -13.02
C ALA A 95 9.44 4.09 -13.38
N GLU A 96 8.29 3.65 -12.88
CA GLU A 96 7.01 4.33 -13.10
C GLU A 96 6.99 5.72 -12.42
N LEU A 97 7.45 5.83 -11.18
CA LEU A 97 7.56 7.12 -10.47
C LEU A 97 8.53 8.09 -11.17
N CYS A 98 9.70 7.62 -11.62
CA CYS A 98 10.63 8.44 -12.40
C CYS A 98 10.02 8.93 -13.71
N ALA A 99 9.27 8.07 -14.42
CA ALA A 99 8.60 8.47 -15.65
C ALA A 99 7.50 9.52 -15.42
N ILE A 100 6.82 9.48 -14.27
CA ILE A 100 5.85 10.52 -13.87
C ILE A 100 6.59 11.82 -13.54
N TYR A 101 7.66 11.76 -12.74
CA TYR A 101 8.45 12.92 -12.36
C TYR A 101 9.00 13.68 -13.58
N ASN A 102 9.60 12.96 -14.54
CA ASN A 102 10.15 13.53 -15.77
C ASN A 102 9.11 14.16 -16.72
N LYS A 103 7.81 13.98 -16.48
CA LYS A 103 6.75 14.69 -17.24
C LYS A 103 6.39 16.03 -16.62
N ILE A 104 6.73 16.22 -15.35
CA ILE A 104 6.37 17.40 -14.54
C ILE A 104 7.56 18.36 -14.45
N THR A 105 8.78 17.85 -14.58
CA THR A 105 10.03 18.61 -14.65
C THR A 105 10.58 18.63 -16.06
#